data_AF-A0A919I4V6-F1
#
_entry.id   AF-A0A919I4V6-F1
#
_cell.length_a   1.000
_cell.length_b   1.000
_cell.length_c   1.000
_cell.angle_alpha   90.00
_cell.angle_beta   90.00
_cell.angle_gamma   90.00
#
_symmetry.space_group_name_H-M   'P 1'
#
loop_
_entity.id
_entity.type
_entity.pdbx_description
1 polymer ?
#
loop_
_entity_poly.entity_id
_entity_poly.type
_entity_poly.pdbx_seq_one_letter_code
_entity_poly.pdbx_strand_id
1 'polypeptide(L)'
;MISKYLLFIALIASQVINAQEPEKTVVGKIGSGLFFSAELSYRITDNDTICSLRYRNYEYQSNQTQDIREITFSNKGNAMEQFYQLIETVFKKENRKNPDYKVVAKLNTQDVVIKPYIQYGTTSANVAQPKGYFVIDEKRLDKLFAKGK
;
A
#
# COMPACT_ATOMS: atom_id res chain seq x y z
N MET A 1 45.60 43.94 20.05
CA MET A 1 45.62 42.52 19.65
C MET A 1 44.33 42.22 18.90
N ILE A 2 44.38 42.07 17.58
CA ILE A 2 43.19 41.84 16.73
C ILE A 2 43.29 40.42 16.18
N SER A 3 42.42 39.54 16.66
CA SER A 3 42.37 38.12 16.30
C SER A 3 41.70 37.96 14.93
N LYS A 4 42.45 37.41 13.97
CA LYS A 4 41.95 37.03 12.63
C LYS A 4 41.26 35.68 12.72
N TYR A 5 39.93 35.66 12.64
CA TYR A 5 39.18 34.43 12.37
C TYR A 5 39.07 34.23 10.86
N LEU A 6 39.82 33.26 10.33
CA LEU A 6 39.65 32.75 8.97
C LEU A 6 38.37 31.89 8.93
N LEU A 7 37.35 32.37 8.23
CA LEU A 7 36.13 31.63 7.95
C LEU A 7 36.35 30.77 6.69
N PHE A 8 36.59 29.46 6.86
CA PHE A 8 36.62 28.51 5.75
C PHE A 8 35.18 28.10 5.41
N ILE A 9 34.63 28.67 4.34
CA ILE A 9 33.36 28.21 3.76
C ILE A 9 33.67 27.01 2.87
N ALA A 10 33.39 25.80 3.36
CA ALA A 10 33.46 24.59 2.55
C ALA A 10 32.29 24.61 1.54
N LEU A 11 32.59 24.90 0.28
CA LEU A 11 31.68 24.72 -0.85
C LEU A 11 31.48 23.21 -1.05
N ILE A 12 30.38 22.67 -0.52
CA ILE A 12 29.96 21.31 -0.86
C ILE A 12 29.48 21.34 -2.31
N ALA A 13 30.31 20.85 -3.23
CA ALA A 13 29.90 20.62 -4.60
C ALA A 13 28.81 19.53 -4.61
N SER A 14 27.55 19.96 -4.66
CA SER A 14 26.41 19.07 -4.84
C SER A 14 26.48 18.47 -6.24
N GLN A 15 27.02 17.26 -6.36
CA GLN A 15 27.01 16.53 -7.62
C GLN A 15 25.58 16.03 -7.87
N VAL A 16 24.94 16.56 -8.91
CA VAL A 16 23.65 16.06 -9.38
C VAL A 16 23.92 14.73 -10.09
N ILE A 17 23.76 13.63 -9.35
CA ILE A 17 23.83 12.29 -9.91
C ILE A 17 22.48 12.03 -10.58
N ASN A 18 22.49 11.76 -11.88
CA ASN A 18 21.30 11.32 -12.60
C ASN A 18 21.01 9.86 -12.18
N ALA A 19 20.25 9.68 -11.11
CA ALA A 19 19.81 8.36 -10.68
C ALA A 19 18.65 7.92 -11.58
N GLN A 20 18.86 6.88 -12.38
CA GLN A 20 17.79 6.23 -13.12
C GLN A 20 16.76 5.70 -12.11
N GLU A 21 15.50 6.12 -12.24
CA GLU A 21 14.46 5.66 -11.33
C GLU A 21 14.26 4.14 -11.52
N PRO A 22 14.23 3.35 -10.43
CA PRO A 22 14.07 1.90 -10.55
C PRO A 22 12.75 1.55 -11.23
N GLU A 23 12.81 0.61 -12.17
CA GLU A 23 11.67 0.20 -12.98
C GLU A 23 10.55 -0.37 -12.10
N LYS A 24 9.33 0.09 -12.37
CA LYS A 24 8.12 -0.33 -11.66
C LYS A 24 7.51 -1.56 -12.35
N THR A 25 7.39 -2.66 -11.63
CA THR A 25 6.66 -3.85 -12.08
C THR A 25 5.28 -3.91 -11.43
N VAL A 26 4.22 -4.08 -12.23
CA VAL A 26 2.85 -4.26 -11.73
C VAL A 26 2.62 -5.74 -11.40
N VAL A 27 2.17 -6.02 -10.17
CA VAL A 27 1.78 -7.37 -9.72
C VAL A 27 0.36 -7.68 -10.17
N GLY A 28 -0.58 -6.77 -9.87
CA GLY A 28 -1.98 -6.95 -10.17
C GLY A 28 -2.75 -5.64 -10.12
N LYS A 29 -3.89 -5.61 -10.80
CA LYS A 29 -4.70 -4.41 -10.97
C LYS A 29 -6.19 -4.73 -11.04
N ILE A 30 -6.98 -3.93 -10.34
CA ILE A 30 -8.44 -3.98 -10.33
C ILE A 30 -8.97 -2.69 -10.94
N GLY A 31 -9.67 -2.84 -12.07
CA GLY A 31 -10.25 -1.73 -12.83
C GLY A 31 -9.24 -0.99 -13.71
N SER A 32 -9.73 -0.07 -14.53
CA SER A 32 -8.93 0.73 -15.46
C SER A 32 -9.56 2.11 -15.66
N GLY A 33 -8.74 3.10 -16.02
CA GLY A 33 -9.19 4.47 -16.26
C GLY A 33 -10.05 5.03 -15.12
N LEU A 34 -11.25 5.51 -15.46
CA LEU A 34 -12.22 6.06 -14.51
C LEU A 34 -12.77 5.03 -13.51
N PHE A 35 -12.60 3.74 -13.78
CA PHE A 35 -13.02 2.63 -12.91
C PHE A 35 -11.86 2.02 -12.10
N PHE A 36 -10.72 2.71 -12.01
CA PHE A 36 -9.60 2.29 -11.17
C PHE A 36 -10.06 2.06 -9.72
N SER A 37 -9.74 0.89 -9.18
CA SER A 37 -10.04 0.52 -7.80
C SER A 37 -8.76 0.32 -7.00
N ALA A 38 -7.84 -0.54 -7.46
CA ALA A 38 -6.55 -0.74 -6.82
C ALA A 38 -5.48 -1.28 -7.78
N GLU A 39 -4.21 -1.07 -7.45
CA GLU A 39 -3.04 -1.60 -8.16
C GLU A 39 -1.93 -1.89 -7.16
N LEU A 40 -1.41 -3.11 -7.21
CA LEU A 40 -0.23 -3.53 -6.47
C LEU A 40 0.95 -3.57 -7.44
N SER A 41 2.05 -2.98 -7.03
CA SER A 41 3.28 -2.91 -7.81
C SER A 41 4.50 -2.95 -6.90
N TYR A 42 5.66 -3.23 -7.47
CA TYR A 42 6.93 -3.12 -6.76
C TYR A 42 7.99 -2.47 -7.63
N ARG A 43 9.05 -1.99 -6.98
CA ARG A 43 10.30 -1.58 -7.62
C ARG A 43 11.47 -2.19 -6.85
N ILE A 44 12.48 -2.65 -7.57
CA ILE A 44 13.69 -3.20 -6.99
C ILE A 44 14.68 -2.05 -6.81
N THR A 45 15.18 -1.91 -5.59
CA THR A 45 16.26 -0.98 -5.23
C THR A 45 17.49 -1.79 -4.85
N ASP A 46 18.67 -1.16 -4.79
CA ASP A 46 19.93 -1.84 -4.46
C ASP A 46 19.89 -2.63 -3.14
N ASN A 47 19.02 -2.24 -2.21
CA ASN A 47 18.96 -2.79 -0.86
C ASN A 47 17.63 -3.49 -0.52
N ASP A 48 16.59 -3.37 -1.35
CA ASP A 48 15.24 -3.83 -1.01
C ASP A 48 14.28 -3.88 -2.21
N THR A 49 13.19 -4.62 -2.06
CA THR A 49 12.01 -4.51 -2.93
C THR A 49 10.95 -3.67 -2.24
N ILE A 50 10.64 -2.52 -2.83
CA ILE A 50 9.63 -1.60 -2.29
C ILE A 50 8.30 -1.87 -3.00
N CYS A 51 7.30 -2.26 -2.23
CA CYS A 51 5.94 -2.50 -2.69
C CYS A 51 5.10 -1.23 -2.54
N SER A 52 4.20 -1.02 -3.50
CA SER A 52 3.25 0.08 -3.55
C SER A 52 1.87 -0.47 -3.86
N LEU A 53 0.95 -0.32 -2.89
CA LEU A 53 -0.47 -0.59 -3.07
C LEU A 53 -1.22 0.74 -3.21
N ARG A 54 -1.63 1.06 -4.42
CA ARG A 54 -2.42 2.24 -4.74
C ARG A 54 -3.89 1.86 -4.79
N TYR A 55 -4.77 2.65 -4.19
CA TYR A 55 -6.20 2.37 -4.16
C TYR A 55 -7.04 3.64 -4.20
N ARG A 56 -8.25 3.54 -4.77
CA ARG A 56 -9.25 4.59 -4.68
C ARG A 56 -9.81 4.59 -3.25
N ASN A 57 -9.79 5.74 -2.59
CA ASN A 57 -10.33 5.88 -1.26
C ASN A 57 -11.87 5.80 -1.26
N TYR A 58 -12.44 4.93 -0.44
CA TYR A 58 -13.89 4.77 -0.28
C TYR A 58 -14.47 5.69 0.82
N GLU A 59 -13.63 6.34 1.62
CA GLU A 59 -14.05 7.23 2.72
C GLU A 59 -14.77 8.48 2.21
N TYR A 60 -14.28 9.08 1.13
CA TYR A 60 -14.85 10.29 0.53
C TYR A 60 -15.52 9.94 -0.79
N GLN A 61 -16.78 9.50 -0.73
CA GLN A 61 -17.60 9.18 -1.92
C GLN A 61 -17.97 10.41 -2.77
N SER A 62 -17.47 11.60 -2.44
CA SER A 62 -17.79 12.84 -3.13
C SER A 62 -17.05 12.94 -4.46
N ASN A 63 -17.63 12.45 -5.56
CA ASN A 63 -17.45 12.81 -6.98
C ASN A 63 -16.02 13.09 -7.54
N GLN A 64 -14.96 12.86 -6.78
CA GLN A 64 -13.60 13.11 -7.15
C GLN A 64 -13.00 11.77 -7.52
N THR A 65 -12.90 11.53 -8.82
CA THR A 65 -12.13 10.45 -9.45
C THR A 65 -10.63 10.47 -9.09
N GLN A 66 -10.21 11.27 -8.11
CA GLN A 66 -8.83 11.65 -7.83
C GLN A 66 -8.33 11.32 -6.41
N ASP A 67 -9.16 10.90 -5.45
CA ASP A 67 -8.62 10.50 -4.13
C ASP A 67 -8.00 9.09 -4.20
N ILE A 68 -6.78 9.04 -4.71
CA ILE A 68 -5.92 7.86 -4.73
C ILE A 68 -4.99 7.92 -3.51
N ARG A 69 -5.04 6.87 -2.71
CA ARG A 69 -4.14 6.65 -1.58
C ARG A 69 -3.14 5.56 -1.91
N GLU A 70 -2.04 5.54 -1.17
CA GLU A 70 -0.95 4.61 -1.37
C GLU A 70 -0.43 4.08 -0.03
N ILE A 71 -0.24 2.77 0.03
CA ILE A 71 0.53 2.08 1.07
C ILE A 71 1.86 1.68 0.47
N THR A 72 2.95 2.20 1.01
CA THR A 72 4.30 1.84 0.60
C THR A 72 4.97 1.03 1.70
N PHE A 73 5.46 -0.16 1.37
CA PHE A 73 6.11 -1.05 2.34
C PHE A 73 7.28 -1.83 1.74
N SER A 74 8.24 -2.20 2.58
CA SER A 74 9.34 -3.09 2.19
C SER A 74 8.83 -4.53 2.07
N ASN A 75 9.30 -5.30 1.07
CA ASN A 75 9.01 -6.72 0.96
C ASN A 75 9.95 -7.61 1.81
N LYS A 76 10.71 -7.04 2.73
CA LYS A 76 11.54 -7.82 3.67
C LYS A 76 10.70 -8.85 4.42
N GLY A 77 11.24 -10.06 4.56
CA GLY A 77 10.54 -11.15 5.26
C GLY A 77 9.27 -11.63 4.54
N ASN A 78 9.14 -11.40 3.24
CA ASN A 78 7.96 -11.78 2.45
C ASN A 78 6.68 -11.03 2.88
N ALA A 79 6.81 -9.76 3.24
CA ALA A 79 5.72 -8.93 3.75
C ALA A 79 4.53 -8.83 2.78
N MET A 80 4.76 -8.86 1.46
CA MET A 80 3.68 -8.85 0.47
C MET A 80 2.78 -10.09 0.59
N GLU A 81 3.38 -11.28 0.72
CA GLU A 81 2.63 -12.53 0.91
C GLU A 81 1.90 -12.55 2.24
N GLN A 82 2.57 -12.12 3.31
CA GLN A 82 1.96 -12.06 4.63
C GLN A 82 0.76 -11.11 4.61
N PHE A 83 0.87 -9.97 3.93
CA PHE A 83 -0.23 -9.04 3.80
C PHE A 83 -1.42 -9.64 3.03
N TYR A 84 -1.17 -10.38 1.94
CA TYR A 84 -2.21 -11.16 1.25
C TYR A 84 -2.91 -12.12 2.22
N GLN A 85 -2.16 -12.94 2.94
CA GLN A 85 -2.69 -13.93 3.89
C GLN A 85 -3.51 -13.28 5.01
N LEU A 86 -3.06 -12.12 5.52
CA LEU A 86 -3.80 -11.37 6.52
C LEU A 86 -5.16 -10.88 6.00
N ILE A 87 -5.23 -10.39 4.76
CA ILE A 87 -6.51 -10.00 4.16
C ILE A 87 -7.38 -11.23 3.91
N GLU A 88 -6.80 -12.32 3.39
CA GLU A 88 -7.48 -13.57 3.10
C GLU A 88 -8.20 -14.15 4.34
N THR A 89 -7.61 -13.98 5.52
CA THR A 89 -8.22 -14.46 6.78
C THR A 89 -9.63 -13.93 7.04
N VAL A 90 -10.00 -12.78 6.48
CA VAL A 90 -11.37 -12.23 6.57
C VAL A 90 -12.39 -13.17 5.95
N PHE A 91 -12.02 -13.90 4.89
CA PHE A 91 -12.95 -14.75 4.13
C PHE A 91 -13.14 -16.14 4.75
N LYS A 92 -12.35 -16.50 5.76
CA LYS A 92 -12.54 -17.73 6.53
C LYS A 92 -13.93 -17.78 7.17
N LYS A 93 -14.50 -18.98 7.27
CA LYS A 93 -15.90 -19.20 7.69
C LYS A 93 -16.21 -18.60 9.06
N GLU A 94 -15.27 -18.72 9.98
CA GLU A 94 -15.30 -18.21 11.35
C GLU A 94 -15.19 -16.68 11.46
N ASN A 95 -14.58 -16.03 10.46
CA ASN A 95 -14.27 -14.60 10.50
C ASN A 95 -15.24 -13.76 9.65
N ARG A 96 -15.68 -14.30 8.50
CA ARG A 96 -16.42 -13.54 7.46
C ARG A 96 -17.77 -12.96 7.89
N LYS A 97 -18.33 -13.44 9.00
CA LYS A 97 -19.58 -12.95 9.61
C LYS A 97 -19.40 -12.46 11.05
N ASN A 98 -18.17 -12.49 11.57
CA ASN A 98 -17.89 -12.06 12.93
C ASN A 98 -17.67 -10.53 12.94
N PRO A 99 -18.58 -9.73 13.52
CA PRO A 99 -18.45 -8.27 13.54
C PRO A 99 -17.25 -7.78 14.38
N ASP A 100 -16.77 -8.60 15.31
CA ASP A 100 -15.65 -8.27 16.20
C ASP A 100 -14.29 -8.68 15.62
N TYR A 101 -14.29 -9.43 14.51
CA TYR A 101 -13.05 -9.83 13.86
C TYR A 101 -12.32 -8.61 13.29
N LYS A 102 -11.08 -8.42 13.74
CA LYS A 102 -10.17 -7.43 13.19
C LYS A 102 -8.73 -7.91 13.30
N VAL A 103 -7.94 -7.58 12.30
CA VAL A 103 -6.48 -7.72 12.33
C VAL A 103 -5.88 -6.34 12.21
N VAL A 104 -4.87 -6.06 13.02
CA VAL A 104 -4.05 -4.86 12.89
C VAL A 104 -2.67 -5.30 12.45
N ALA A 105 -2.24 -4.84 11.28
CA ALA A 105 -0.94 -5.11 10.71
C ALA A 105 -0.14 -3.81 10.65
N LYS A 106 1.19 -3.91 10.79
CA LYS A 106 2.09 -2.78 10.59
C LYS A 106 2.85 -2.95 9.29
N LEU A 107 2.59 -2.09 8.33
CA LEU A 107 3.32 -2.03 7.05
C LEU A 107 4.25 -0.82 7.08
N ASN A 108 5.55 -1.08 7.25
CA ASN A 108 6.56 -0.09 7.62
C ASN A 108 6.15 0.71 8.87
N THR A 109 5.78 1.98 8.71
CA THR A 109 5.37 2.89 9.79
C THR A 109 3.86 3.09 9.85
N GLN A 110 3.10 2.46 8.96
CA GLN A 110 1.66 2.64 8.82
C GLN A 110 0.92 1.46 9.44
N ASP A 111 0.00 1.76 10.37
CA ASP A 111 -0.95 0.76 10.84
C ASP A 111 -2.06 0.58 9.79
N VAL A 112 -2.37 -0.68 9.53
CA VAL A 112 -3.43 -1.12 8.62
C VAL A 112 -4.39 -2.00 9.39
N VAL A 113 -5.66 -1.60 9.42
CA VAL A 113 -6.73 -2.35 10.05
C VAL A 113 -7.49 -3.11 8.97
N ILE A 114 -7.60 -4.42 9.15
CA ILE A 114 -8.31 -5.31 8.23
C ILE A 114 -9.51 -5.89 8.99
N LYS A 115 -10.71 -5.73 8.44
CA LYS A 115 -11.94 -6.25 9.06
C LYS A 115 -12.97 -6.68 8.01
N PRO A 116 -13.94 -7.54 8.37
CA PRO A 116 -15.05 -7.86 7.49
C PRO A 116 -15.90 -6.62 7.19
N TYR A 117 -16.35 -6.51 5.95
CA TYR A 117 -17.32 -5.53 5.51
C TYR A 117 -18.40 -6.26 4.72
N ILE A 118 -19.62 -6.25 5.23
CA ILE A 118 -20.74 -6.99 4.65
C ILE A 118 -21.62 -6.00 3.90
N GLN A 119 -21.75 -6.20 2.59
CA GLN A 119 -22.64 -5.41 1.75
C GLN A 119 -23.55 -6.35 0.95
N TYR A 120 -24.86 -6.15 1.04
CA TYR A 120 -25.88 -6.98 0.38
C TYR A 120 -25.68 -8.50 0.61
N GLY A 121 -25.33 -8.89 1.83
CA GLY A 121 -25.11 -10.30 2.21
C GLY A 121 -23.79 -10.91 1.71
N THR A 122 -22.94 -10.15 1.02
CA THR A 122 -21.63 -10.57 0.55
C THR A 122 -20.54 -9.99 1.45
N THR A 123 -19.57 -10.82 1.87
CA THR A 123 -18.42 -10.37 2.66
C THR A 123 -17.32 -9.86 1.73
N SER A 124 -16.78 -8.70 2.06
CA SER A 124 -15.54 -8.14 1.53
C SER A 124 -14.58 -7.84 2.70
N ALA A 125 -13.30 -7.67 2.41
CA ALA A 125 -12.35 -7.13 3.37
C ALA A 125 -12.31 -5.61 3.25
N ASN A 126 -12.51 -4.92 4.37
CA ASN A 126 -12.20 -3.50 4.52
C ASN A 126 -10.76 -3.38 5.02
N VAL A 127 -9.92 -2.75 4.22
CA VAL A 127 -8.50 -2.50 4.53
C VAL A 127 -8.35 -1.00 4.73
N ALA A 128 -8.17 -0.59 5.98
CA ALA A 128 -8.25 0.79 6.42
C ALA A 128 -6.94 1.29 7.01
N GLN A 129 -6.68 2.58 6.79
CA GLN A 129 -5.61 3.38 7.35
C GLN A 129 -6.22 4.66 7.95
N PRO A 130 -5.47 5.44 8.75
CA PRO A 130 -6.00 6.67 9.34
C PRO A 130 -6.55 7.71 8.35
N LYS A 131 -6.21 7.63 7.05
CA LYS A 131 -6.59 8.61 6.02
C LYS A 131 -7.31 7.98 4.82
N GLY A 132 -7.91 6.81 5.00
CA GLY A 132 -8.69 6.18 3.95
C GLY A 132 -8.81 4.68 4.08
N TYR A 133 -9.67 4.11 3.26
CA TYR A 133 -9.81 2.67 3.15
C TYR A 133 -10.20 2.27 1.73
N PHE A 134 -10.00 0.99 1.43
CA PHE A 134 -10.63 0.33 0.30
C PHE A 134 -11.34 -0.93 0.74
N VAL A 135 -12.23 -1.41 -0.13
CA VAL A 135 -12.99 -2.64 0.06
C VAL A 135 -12.67 -3.58 -1.09
N ILE A 136 -12.39 -4.84 -0.77
CA ILE A 136 -12.00 -5.85 -1.76
C ILE A 136 -12.69 -7.18 -1.47
N ASP A 137 -13.26 -7.80 -2.50
CA ASP A 137 -13.78 -9.17 -2.42
C ASP A 137 -12.66 -10.20 -2.66
N GLU A 138 -12.90 -11.45 -2.30
CA GLU A 138 -11.91 -12.54 -2.38
C GLU A 138 -11.35 -12.72 -3.79
N LYS A 139 -12.20 -12.72 -4.83
CA LYS A 139 -11.77 -12.87 -6.23
C LYS A 139 -10.88 -11.73 -6.69
N ARG A 140 -11.19 -10.50 -6.26
CA ARG A 140 -10.40 -9.31 -6.57
C ARG A 140 -9.09 -9.30 -5.79
N LEU A 141 -9.07 -9.81 -4.56
CA LEU A 141 -7.85 -9.95 -3.76
C LEU A 141 -6.83 -10.84 -4.49
N ASP A 142 -7.29 -12.01 -4.92
CA ASP A 142 -6.52 -12.96 -5.73
C ASP A 142 -5.92 -12.28 -6.97
N LYS A 143 -6.76 -11.60 -7.76
CA LYS A 143 -6.31 -10.84 -8.93
C LYS A 143 -5.29 -9.74 -8.59
N LEU A 144 -5.45 -9.04 -7.48
CA LEU A 144 -4.56 -7.94 -7.07
C LEU A 144 -3.16 -8.45 -6.70
N PHE A 145 -3.07 -9.62 -6.08
CA PHE A 145 -1.83 -10.24 -5.63
C PHE A 145 -1.29 -11.32 -6.60
N ALA A 146 -1.91 -11.45 -7.79
CA ALA A 146 -1.59 -12.50 -8.76
C ALA A 146 -1.64 -13.92 -8.15
N LYS A 147 -2.59 -14.13 -7.25
CA LYS A 147 -2.92 -15.43 -6.66
C LYS A 147 -4.15 -15.97 -7.37
N GLY A 148 -4.17 -17.26 -7.69
CA GLY A 148 -5.23 -17.86 -8.50
C GLY A 148 -5.06 -17.66 -10.01
N LYS A 149 -5.12 -18.76 -10.75
CA LYS A 149 -5.38 -18.79 -12.20
C LYS A 149 -6.88 -18.98 -12.42
#